data_AF-A0A2D9RH18-F1
#
_entry.id   AF-A0A2D9RH18-F1
#
_cell.length_a   1.000
_cell.length_b   1.000
_cell.length_c   1.000
_cell.angle_alpha   90.00
_cell.angle_beta   90.00
_cell.angle_gamma   90.00
#
_symmetry.space_group_name_H-M   'P 1'
#
loop_
_entity.id
_entity.type
_entity.pdbx_description
1 polymer ?
#
loop_
_entity_poly.entity_id
_entity_poly.type
_entity_poly.pdbx_seq_one_letter_code
_entity_poly.pdbx_strand_id
1 'polypeptide(L)' 'MWIAAEGSVVKAIRDYLITERGVDRRWIKATGYWVDGQADTTAKFEDT' A
#
# COMPACT_ATOMS: atom_id res chain seq x y z
N MET A 1 10.60 -3.80 4.55
CA MET A 1 10.24 -4.54 3.31
C MET A 1 9.71 -3.54 2.28
N TRP A 2 10.09 -3.69 1.01
CA TRP A 2 9.58 -2.86 -0.10
C TRP A 2 8.73 -3.71 -1.05
N ILE A 3 7.54 -3.21 -1.40
CA ILE A 3 6.56 -3.90 -2.24
C ILE A 3 6.17 -2.97 -3.37
N ALA A 4 6.46 -3.36 -4.61
CA ALA A 4 6.11 -2.63 -5.82
C ALA A 4 5.28 -3.54 -6.75
N ALA A 5 3.98 -3.29 -6.83
CA ALA A 5 3.04 -4.03 -7.66
C ALA A 5 1.87 -3.13 -8.08
N GLU A 6 0.86 -3.68 -8.75
CA GLU A 6 -0.42 -2.97 -8.98
C GLU A 6 -1.05 -2.57 -7.63
N GLY A 7 -1.65 -1.38 -7.51
CA GLY A 7 -2.03 -0.84 -6.20
C GLY A 7 -3.04 -1.67 -5.40
N SER A 8 -3.95 -2.40 -6.06
CA SER A 8 -4.84 -3.35 -5.38
C SER A 8 -4.09 -4.53 -4.79
N VAL A 9 -3.12 -5.06 -5.53
CA VAL A 9 -2.22 -6.14 -5.10
C VAL A 9 -1.35 -5.67 -3.93
N VAL A 10 -0.77 -4.48 -4.02
CA VAL A 10 0.03 -3.89 -2.93
C VAL A 10 -0.81 -3.74 -1.66
N LYS A 11 -2.07 -3.32 -1.79
CA LYS A 11 -2.99 -3.18 -0.65
C LYS A 11 -3.30 -4.53 -0.01
N ALA A 12 -3.63 -5.55 -0.82
CA ALA A 12 -3.93 -6.90 -0.32
C ALA A 12 -2.73 -7.53 0.39
N ILE A 13 -1.52 -7.41 -0.19
CA ILE A 13 -0.30 -7.93 0.42
C ILE A 13 0.02 -7.18 1.71
N ARG A 14 -0.12 -5.84 1.73
CA ARG A 14 0.11 -5.05 2.94
C ARG A 14 -0.85 -5.46 4.06
N ASP A 15 -2.12 -5.66 3.74
CA ASP A 15 -3.12 -6.06 4.72
C ASP A 15 -2.79 -7.43 5.32
N TYR A 16 -2.53 -8.42 4.47
CA TYR A 16 -2.08 -9.76 4.88
C TYR A 16 -0.85 -9.73 5.80
N LEU A 17 0.14 -8.91 5.48
CA LEU A 17 1.35 -8.81 6.31
C LEU A 17 1.07 -8.21 7.69
N ILE A 18 0.10 -7.32 7.80
CA ILE A 18 -0.27 -6.69 9.08
C ILE A 18 -1.17 -7.63 9.89
N THR A 19 -2.20 -8.19 9.27
CA THR A 19 -3.25 -8.97 9.94
C THR A 19 -2.79 -10.39 10.27
N GLU A 20 -2.29 -11.11 9.28
CA GLU A 20 -1.92 -12.53 9.42
C GLU A 20 -0.49 -12.72 9.94
N ARG A 21 0.41 -11.78 9.64
CA ARG A 21 1.82 -11.87 10.00
C ARG A 21 2.25 -10.95 11.13
N GLY A 22 1.41 -10.01 11.55
CA GLY A 22 1.72 -9.07 12.65
C GLY A 22 2.90 -8.14 12.36
N VAL A 23 3.24 -7.91 11.09
CA VAL A 23 4.33 -7.02 10.71
C VAL A 23 3.92 -5.57 10.95
N ASP A 24 4.78 -4.81 11.65
CA ASP A 24 4.51 -3.40 11.90
C ASP A 24 4.44 -2.62 10.58
N ARG A 25 3.34 -1.88 10.39
CA ARG A 25 3.09 -1.04 9.21
C ARG A 25 4.23 -0.07 8.90
N ARG A 26 4.97 0.38 9.92
CA ARG A 26 6.10 1.32 9.77
C ARG A 26 7.27 0.69 9.02
N TRP A 27 7.34 -0.63 8.97
CA TRP A 27 8.41 -1.38 8.35
C TRP A 27 8.06 -1.82 6.93
N ILE A 28 6.83 -1.55 6.49
CA ILE A 28 6.31 -1.89 5.16
C ILE A 28 6.23 -0.62 4.31
N LYS A 29 7.01 -0.57 3.24
CA LYS A 29 6.94 0.49 2.24
C LYS A 29 6.31 -0.08 0.98
N ALA A 30 5.07 0.33 0.71
CA ALA A 30 4.22 -0.25 -0.31
C ALA A 30 3.89 0.82 -1.36
N THR A 31 4.29 0.59 -2.61
CA THR A 31 4.13 1.55 -3.71
C THR A 31 3.38 0.89 -4.86
N GLY A 32 2.19 1.40 -5.17
CA GLY A 32 1.43 0.99 -6.35
C GLY A 32 2.01 1.64 -7.60
N TYR A 33 2.47 0.86 -8.59
CA TYR A 33 3.00 1.43 -9.84
C TYR A 33 1.87 1.89 -10.78
N TRP A 34 0.72 1.21 -10.74
CA TRP A 34 -0.50 1.56 -11.47
C TRP A 34 -1.71 0.90 -10.78
N VAL A 35 -2.90 1.44 -10.97
CA VAL A 35 -4.17 0.85 -10.50
C VAL A 35 -5.15 0.87 -11.68
N ASP A 36 -5.68 -0.31 -12.04
CA ASP A 36 -6.73 -0.40 -13.04
C ASP A 36 -7.99 0.35 -12.54
N GLY A 37 -8.42 1.38 -13.28
CA GLY A 37 -9.62 2.17 -12.98
C GLY A 37 -9.51 3.27 -11.92
N GLN A 38 -8.37 3.42 -11.22
CA GLN A 38 -8.13 4.54 -10.28
C GLN A 38 -6.74 5.15 -10.47
N ALA A 39 -6.53 5.83 -11.60
CA ALA A 39 -5.29 6.54 -11.88
C ALA A 39 -5.09 7.84 -11.06
N ASP A 40 -6.09 8.29 -10.30
CA ASP A 40 -6.04 9.59 -9.62
C ASP A 40 -6.60 9.52 -8.19
N THR A 41 -5.79 9.05 -7.25
CA THR A 41 -5.94 9.44 -5.84
C THR A 41 -4.55 9.43 -5.24
N THR A 42 -3.78 10.48 -5.55
CA THR A 42 -2.77 10.94 -4.62
C THR A 42 -3.54 11.44 -3.40
N ALA A 43 -3.70 10.61 -2.38
CA ALA A 43 -4.15 11.07 -1.08
C ALA A 43 -3.10 12.06 -0.57
N LYS A 44 -3.31 13.35 -0.87
CA LYS A 44 -2.62 14.44 -0.20
C LYS A 44 -3.05 14.36 1.26
N PHE A 45 -2.14 13.91 2.11
CA PHE A 45 -2.29 14.09 3.55
C PHE A 45 -2.03 15.58 3.81
N GLU A 46 -3.10 16.33 3.99
CA GLU A 46 -3.04 17.71 4.50
C GLU A 46 -2.78 17.61 6.02
N ASP A 47 -1.63 18.15 6.42
CA ASP A 47 -1.16 18.23 7.80
C ASP A 47 -1.78 19.50 8.42
N THR A 48 -2.65 19.33 9.42
CA THR A 48 -3.19 20.41 10.25
C THR A 48 -2.32 20.60 11.48
#